data_AF-A0A9P0JU95-F1
#
_entry.id   AF-A0A9P0JU95-F1
#
_cell.length_a   1.000
_cell.length_b   1.000
_cell.length_c   1.000
_cell.angle_alpha   90.00
_cell.angle_beta   90.00
_cell.angle_gamma   90.00
#
_symmetry.space_group_name_H-M   'P 1'
#
loop_
_entity.id
_entity.type
_entity.pdbx_description
1 polymer ?
#
loop_
_entity_poly.entity_id
_entity_poly.type
_entity_poly.pdbx_seq_one_letter_code
_entity_poly.pdbx_strand_id
1 'polypeptide(L)'
;MPFQYKSKCSSSRKKLIKQELQNAIADVKSGASLRKTAIKYGINRTTLRRYTKNEEKLRVFDEKGSSHKASQIFTIPEESTAGWIFNKLQ
;
A
#
# COMPACT_ATOMS: atom_id res chain seq x y z
N MET A 1 7.17 -44.01 -8.98
CA MET A 1 7.66 -42.67 -9.38
C MET A 1 7.01 -41.63 -8.48
N PRO A 2 7.73 -40.88 -7.63
CA PRO A 2 7.12 -39.81 -6.85
C PRO A 2 6.90 -38.57 -7.74
N PHE A 3 5.66 -38.09 -7.86
CA PHE A 3 5.38 -36.78 -8.43
C PHE A 3 6.04 -35.72 -7.54
N GLN A 4 6.83 -34.82 -8.11
CA GLN A 4 7.33 -33.64 -7.38
C GLN A 4 6.41 -32.47 -7.70
N TYR A 5 5.62 -32.04 -6.71
CA TYR A 5 4.81 -30.83 -6.85
C TYR A 5 5.72 -29.59 -6.75
N LYS A 6 5.68 -28.72 -7.76
CA LYS A 6 6.30 -27.40 -7.67
C LYS A 6 5.61 -26.62 -6.54
N SER A 7 6.39 -26.15 -5.57
CA SER A 7 5.87 -25.31 -4.48
C SER A 7 5.27 -24.03 -5.04
N LYS A 8 4.18 -23.55 -4.43
CA LYS A 8 3.47 -22.33 -4.87
C LYS A 8 4.42 -21.13 -4.79
N CYS A 9 4.72 -20.51 -5.94
CA CYS A 9 5.41 -19.22 -5.98
C CYS A 9 4.53 -18.16 -5.30
N SER A 10 5.06 -17.50 -4.28
CA SER A 10 4.37 -16.44 -3.57
C SER A 10 4.18 -15.22 -4.49
N SER A 11 2.94 -14.94 -4.90
CA SER A 11 2.63 -13.73 -5.68
C SER A 11 2.95 -12.48 -4.86
N SER A 12 3.94 -11.70 -5.32
CA SER A 12 4.27 -10.39 -4.76
C SER A 12 3.16 -9.38 -5.12
N ARG A 13 2.04 -9.44 -4.39
CA ARG A 13 0.96 -8.46 -4.55
C ARG A 13 1.44 -7.10 -4.04
N LYS A 14 1.30 -6.06 -4.87
CA LYS A 14 1.49 -4.67 -4.42
C LYS A 14 0.55 -4.38 -3.25
N LYS A 15 1.10 -3.76 -2.20
CA LYS A 15 0.29 -3.27 -1.08
C LYS A 15 -0.57 -2.12 -1.58
N LEU A 16 -1.86 -2.16 -1.24
CA LEU A 16 -2.82 -1.16 -1.65
C LEU A 16 -2.76 0.06 -0.71
N ILE A 17 -2.69 1.26 -1.26
CA ILE A 17 -2.82 2.49 -0.49
C ILE A 17 -4.32 2.81 -0.33
N LYS A 18 -4.75 3.13 0.89
CA LYS A 18 -6.16 3.42 1.22
C LYS A 18 -6.75 4.52 0.34
N GLN A 19 -6.01 5.62 0.18
CA GLN A 19 -6.46 6.78 -0.62
C GLN A 19 -6.69 6.39 -2.08
N GLU A 20 -5.80 5.60 -2.68
CA GLU A 20 -5.96 5.10 -4.05
C GLU A 20 -7.19 4.21 -4.20
N LEU A 21 -7.45 3.34 -3.21
CA LEU A 21 -8.64 2.49 -3.21
C LEU A 21 -9.93 3.32 -3.11
N GLN A 22 -9.97 4.33 -2.24
CA GLN A 22 -11.15 5.20 -2.09
C GLN A 22 -11.43 6.00 -3.36
N ASN A 23 -10.40 6.60 -3.96
CA ASN A 23 -10.52 7.34 -5.22
C ASN A 23 -10.97 6.42 -6.36
N ALA A 24 -10.42 5.21 -6.45
CA ALA A 24 -10.82 4.24 -7.46
C ALA A 24 -12.28 3.79 -7.31
N ILE A 25 -12.79 3.69 -6.07
CA ILE A 25 -14.20 3.36 -5.82
C ILE A 25 -15.12 4.53 -6.15
N ALA A 26 -14.72 5.77 -5.84
CA ALA A 26 -15.45 6.97 -6.21
C ALA A 26 -15.60 7.07 -7.74
N ASP A 27 -14.52 6.85 -8.50
CA ASP A 27 -14.56 6.83 -9.96
C ASP A 27 -15.49 5.73 -10.50
N VAL A 28 -15.49 4.54 -9.90
CA VAL A 28 -16.41 3.46 -10.33
C VAL A 28 -17.87 3.83 -10.02
N LYS A 29 -18.13 4.44 -8.86
CA LYS A 29 -19.47 4.92 -8.48
C LYS A 29 -19.96 6.05 -9.39
N SER A 30 -19.06 6.90 -9.90
CA SER A 30 -19.39 7.92 -10.89
C SER A 30 -19.64 7.36 -12.30
N GLY A 31 -19.59 6.03 -12.48
CA GLY A 31 -19.87 5.34 -13.74
C GLY A 31 -18.63 4.99 -14.57
N ALA A 32 -17.41 5.21 -14.06
CA ALA A 32 -16.22 4.80 -14.79
C ALA A 32 -16.10 3.26 -14.87
N SER A 33 -15.61 2.76 -15.99
CA SER A 33 -15.45 1.31 -16.18
C SER A 33 -14.44 0.71 -15.21
N LEU A 34 -14.76 -0.44 -14.62
CA LEU A 34 -13.88 -1.20 -13.72
C LEU A 34 -12.50 -1.51 -14.32
N ARG A 35 -12.43 -1.72 -15.64
CA ARG A 35 -11.16 -2.03 -16.32
C ARG A 35 -10.27 -0.80 -16.40
N LYS A 36 -10.81 0.36 -16.80
CA LYS A 36 -10.03 1.61 -16.88
C LYS A 36 -9.56 2.05 -15.50
N THR A 37 -10.42 1.98 -14.48
CA THR A 37 -10.05 2.36 -13.11
C THR A 37 -8.99 1.42 -12.52
N ALA A 38 -9.10 0.10 -12.75
CA ALA A 38 -8.07 -0.86 -12.35
C ALA A 38 -6.67 -0.50 -12.90
N ILE A 39 -6.59 -0.13 -14.17
CA ILE A 39 -5.32 0.26 -14.81
C ILE A 39 -4.84 1.60 -14.25
N LYS A 40 -5.73 2.60 -14.17
CA LYS A 40 -5.42 3.96 -13.69
C LYS A 40 -4.78 3.96 -12.30
N TYR A 41 -5.30 3.15 -11.38
CA TYR A 41 -4.81 3.09 -10.00
C TYR A 41 -3.87 1.90 -9.73
N GLY A 42 -3.59 1.06 -10.74
CA GLY A 42 -2.76 -0.15 -10.55
C GLY A 42 -3.37 -1.18 -9.59
N ILE A 43 -4.71 -1.20 -9.48
CA ILE A 43 -5.46 -2.07 -8.57
C ILE A 43 -6.05 -3.24 -9.35
N ASN A 44 -5.89 -4.46 -8.84
CA ASN A 44 -6.52 -5.63 -9.44
C ASN A 44 -8.04 -5.47 -9.55
N ARG A 45 -8.58 -5.80 -10.73
CA ARG A 45 -10.02 -5.69 -11.04
C ARG A 45 -10.90 -6.48 -10.07
N THR A 46 -10.45 -7.65 -9.63
CA THR A 46 -11.14 -8.49 -8.65
C THR A 46 -11.22 -7.81 -7.29
N THR A 47 -10.15 -7.13 -6.88
CA THR A 47 -10.09 -6.31 -5.67
C THR A 47 -11.13 -5.19 -5.75
N LEU A 48 -11.10 -4.38 -6.81
CA LEU A 48 -12.08 -3.29 -7.01
C LEU A 48 -13.52 -3.80 -6.94
N ARG A 49 -13.85 -4.86 -7.69
CA ARG A 49 -15.19 -5.46 -7.66
C ARG A 49 -15.62 -5.96 -6.28
N ARG A 50 -14.69 -6.44 -5.46
CA ARG A 50 -14.98 -6.92 -4.10
C ARG A 50 -15.33 -5.77 -3.17
N TYR A 51 -14.63 -4.65 -3.28
CA TYR A 51 -14.83 -3.46 -2.45
C TYR A 51 -16.02 -2.62 -2.89
N THR A 52 -16.33 -2.54 -4.18
CA THR A 52 -17.53 -1.84 -4.66
C THR A 52 -18.82 -2.53 -4.22
N LYS A 53 -18.79 -3.86 -4.01
CA LYS A 53 -19.95 -4.63 -3.53
C LYS A 53 -20.14 -4.63 -2.02
N ASN A 54 -19.09 -4.35 -1.25
CA ASN A 54 -19.10 -4.48 0.21
C ASN A 54 -18.48 -3.23 0.83
N GLU A 55 -19.29 -2.20 1.06
CA GLU A 55 -18.82 -0.93 1.60
C GLU A 55 -18.28 -1.07 3.03
N GLU A 56 -18.83 -2.00 3.81
CA GLU A 56 -18.35 -2.31 5.17
C GLU A 56 -16.88 -2.75 5.20
N LYS A 57 -16.40 -3.42 4.14
CA LYS A 57 -15.00 -3.86 4.04
C LYS A 57 -14.03 -2.71 3.83
N LEU A 58 -14.50 -1.53 3.43
CA LEU A 58 -13.69 -0.32 3.37
C LEU A 58 -13.44 0.24 4.76
N ARG A 59 -14.44 0.19 5.64
CA ARG A 59 -14.32 0.66 7.03
C ARG A 59 -13.29 -0.17 7.81
N VAL A 60 -13.34 -1.50 7.65
CA VAL A 60 -12.39 -2.44 8.30
C VAL A 60 -10.96 -2.32 7.73
N PHE A 61 -10.78 -1.74 6.55
CA PHE A 61 -9.44 -1.49 6.00
C PHE A 61 -8.63 -0.51 6.87
N ASP A 62 -9.31 0.31 7.67
CA ASP A 62 -8.72 1.32 8.55
C ASP A 62 -8.14 0.72 9.84
N GLU A 63 -8.80 -0.32 10.35
CA GLU A 63 -8.45 -0.97 11.62
C GLU A 63 -7.23 -1.88 11.49
N LYS A 64 -7.04 -2.48 10.31
CA LYS A 64 -5.83 -3.22 9.97
C LYS A 64 -4.80 -2.26 9.38
N GLY A 65 -4.43 -1.25 10.16
CA GLY A 65 -3.26 -0.42 9.88
C GLY A 65 -2.12 -1.33 9.46
N SER A 66 -1.62 -1.14 8.22
CA SER A 66 -0.50 -1.88 7.68
C SER A 66 0.58 -1.97 8.76
N SER A 67 0.81 -3.17 9.32
CA SER A 67 1.66 -3.36 10.51
C SER A 67 3.10 -2.89 10.33
N HIS A 68 3.48 -2.49 9.12
CA HIS A 68 4.82 -2.10 8.72
C HIS A 68 5.07 -0.58 8.66
N LYS A 69 4.05 0.28 8.83
CA LYS A 69 4.28 1.74 8.77
C LYS A 69 4.79 2.31 10.09
N ALA A 70 4.35 1.77 11.24
CA ALA A 70 4.81 2.24 12.56
C ALA A 70 6.29 1.92 12.83
N SER A 71 6.86 0.90 12.17
CA SER A 71 8.23 0.44 12.39
C SER A 71 9.29 1.15 11.52
N GLN A 72 8.92 2.19 10.75
CA GLN A 72 9.82 2.89 9.79
C GLN A 72 9.99 4.39 10.10
N ILE A 73 9.68 4.85 11.31
CA ILE A 73 10.13 6.17 11.77
C ILE A 73 11.40 5.93 12.58
N PHE A 74 12.55 6.01 11.91
CA PHE A 74 13.82 6.16 12.60
C PHE A 74 13.90 7.65 12.97
N THR A 75 13.52 7.98 14.20
CA THR A 75 13.72 9.33 14.74
C THR A 75 15.23 9.56 14.76
N ILE A 76 15.74 10.31 13.78
CA ILE A 76 17.12 10.80 13.83
C ILE A 76 17.11 11.90 14.90
N PRO A 77 17.81 11.75 16.04
CA PRO A 77 18.01 12.87 16.94
C PRO A 77 18.81 13.95 16.19
N GLU A 78 18.27 15.17 16.14
CA GLU A 78 18.83 16.33 15.41
C GLU A 78 20.22 16.78 15.94
N GLU A 79 20.72 16.17 17.01
CA GLU A 79 21.90 16.62 17.74
C GLU A 79 23.24 16.30 17.05
N SER A 80 23.27 15.48 16.00
CA SER A 80 24.55 15.01 15.42
C SER A 80 25.19 15.96 14.39
N THR A 81 24.61 17.12 14.07
CA THR A 81 25.17 18.06 13.08
C THR A 81 25.95 19.23 13.68
N ALA A 82 25.92 19.43 15.00
CA ALA A 82 26.56 20.58 15.63
C ALA A 82 28.08 20.42 15.88
N GLY A 83 28.63 19.20 15.85
CA GLY A 83 30.02 18.94 16.25
C GLY A 83 31.09 19.10 15.16
N TRP A 84 30.72 19.06 13.87
CA TRP A 84 31.70 18.98 12.77
C TRP A 84 32.08 20.35 12.16
N ILE A 85 31.38 21.42 12.51
CA ILE A 85 31.61 22.76 11.94
C ILE A 85 32.66 23.56 12.75
N PHE A 86 32.95 23.20 14.00
CA PHE A 86 33.78 24.02 14.89
C PHE A 86 35.30 23.86 14.68
N ASN A 87 35.78 22.78 14.04
CA ASN A 87 37.22 22.52 13.89
C ASN A 87 37.74 22.84 12.47
N LYS A 88 37.42 24.03 11.96
CA LYS A 88 37.95 24.54 10.68
C LYS A 88 38.34 26.03 10.71
N LEU A 89 38.38 26.65 11.89
CA LEU A 89 38.68 28.06 12.08
C LEU A 89 39.72 28.36 13.19
N GLN A 90 40.55 27.39 13.55
CA GLN A 90 41.79 27.63 14.32
C GLN A 90 43.01 27.14 13.56
#